data_AF-A0A378J8I8-F1
#
_entry.id   AF-A0A378J8I8-F1
#
_cell.length_a   1.000
_cell.length_b   1.000
_cell.length_c   1.000
_cell.angle_alpha   90.00
_cell.angle_beta   90.00
_cell.angle_gamma   90.00
#
_symmetry.space_group_name_H-M   'P 1'
#
loop_
_entity.id
_entity.type
_entity.pdbx_description
1 polymer ?
#
loop_
_entity_poly.entity_id
_entity_poly.type
_entity_poly.pdbx_seq_one_letter_code
_entity_poly.pdbx_strand_id
1 'polypeptide(L)'
;MGKRTQAEMKSFLLAEKRRLEVIAQLKKCESYEEFSKNLKKYEEKKGKNFFVISSKLNEYHVQRLKKLDEEINQLKEKLKKQFPSPSEQVKLQTSPTSVEAVSSPKQLFVALTISQETKAHLVSNQIENTLCVENSETHYEGSRQRDSKDFVSSAEEGMQEYFVELRTKRERETHLLQVKAQLRILKLKQEELEANYQENLSKGKQEQADKYQKASEAAKSIYHEISLLSTQYIQDGNLDAFKSNSQSLLKEDNENVKILQEHRGWKSFLANLAALIFTAGLAQAGYSIYKGQLSWLKPATDAGQKVENLCTSINTIALTV
;
A
#
# COMPACT_ATOMS: atom_id res chain seq x y z
N MET A 1 16.22 -16.10 -15.95
CA MET A 1 15.72 -16.89 -14.81
C MET A 1 15.35 -18.28 -15.27
N GLY A 2 15.53 -19.31 -14.43
CA GLY A 2 15.09 -20.67 -14.75
C GLY A 2 13.58 -20.87 -14.52
N LYS A 3 12.99 -21.91 -15.13
CA LYS A 3 11.58 -22.29 -14.91
C LYS A 3 11.24 -22.45 -13.41
N ARG A 4 12.20 -22.93 -12.61
CA ARG A 4 12.11 -23.09 -11.15
C ARG A 4 11.85 -21.76 -10.42
N THR A 5 12.67 -20.74 -10.69
CA THR A 5 12.55 -19.38 -10.10
C THR A 5 11.19 -18.74 -10.38
N GLN A 6 10.58 -19.07 -11.53
CA GLN A 6 9.26 -18.53 -11.89
C GLN A 6 8.10 -19.23 -11.19
N ALA A 7 8.17 -20.55 -11.03
CA ALA A 7 7.20 -21.29 -10.24
C ALA A 7 7.26 -20.85 -8.76
N GLU A 8 8.47 -20.62 -8.25
CA GLU A 8 8.72 -20.05 -6.94
C GLU A 8 8.09 -18.66 -6.78
N MET A 9 8.45 -17.69 -7.63
CA MET A 9 7.93 -16.32 -7.56
C MET A 9 6.40 -16.27 -7.69
N LYS A 10 5.79 -17.10 -8.57
CA LYS A 10 4.33 -17.21 -8.67
C LYS A 10 3.70 -17.77 -7.39
N SER A 11 4.34 -18.75 -6.75
CA SER A 11 3.89 -19.30 -5.46
C SER A 11 3.99 -18.25 -4.34
N PHE A 12 5.10 -17.51 -4.27
CA PHE A 12 5.30 -16.42 -3.33
C PHE A 12 4.24 -15.33 -3.47
N LEU A 13 4.07 -14.75 -4.67
CA LEU A 13 3.12 -13.66 -4.91
C LEU A 13 1.67 -14.06 -4.61
N LEU A 14 1.29 -15.31 -4.89
CA LEU A 14 -0.02 -15.84 -4.52
C LEU A 14 -0.18 -15.98 -3.00
N ALA A 15 0.85 -16.45 -2.30
CA ALA A 15 0.88 -16.60 -0.85
C ALA A 15 0.90 -15.25 -0.10
N GLU A 16 1.58 -14.24 -0.64
CA GLU A 16 1.58 -12.87 -0.14
C GLU A 16 0.20 -12.23 -0.35
N LYS A 17 -0.34 -12.26 -1.58
CA LYS A 17 -1.66 -11.69 -1.91
C LYS A 17 -2.75 -12.21 -0.97
N ARG A 18 -2.80 -13.52 -0.72
CA ARG A 18 -3.79 -14.16 0.19
C ARG A 18 -3.69 -13.65 1.62
N ARG A 19 -2.47 -13.40 2.13
CA ARG A 19 -2.26 -12.86 3.48
C ARG A 19 -2.67 -11.39 3.56
N LEU A 20 -2.31 -10.58 2.56
CA LEU A 20 -2.74 -9.18 2.45
C LEU A 20 -4.28 -9.06 2.34
N GLU A 21 -4.96 -9.97 1.64
CA GLU A 21 -6.43 -10.04 1.61
C GLU A 21 -7.03 -10.32 3.00
N VAL A 22 -6.44 -11.22 3.79
CA VAL A 22 -6.87 -11.49 5.18
C VAL A 22 -6.62 -10.28 6.08
N ILE A 23 -5.44 -9.65 6.00
CA ILE A 23 -5.11 -8.42 6.73
C ILE A 23 -6.12 -7.31 6.42
N ALA A 24 -6.47 -7.14 5.13
CA ALA A 24 -7.46 -6.15 4.70
C ALA A 24 -8.89 -6.47 5.16
N GLN A 25 -9.25 -7.76 5.27
CA GLN A 25 -10.54 -8.18 5.85
C GLN A 25 -10.58 -7.92 7.36
N LEU A 26 -9.53 -8.30 8.10
CA LEU A 26 -9.45 -8.07 9.54
C LEU A 26 -9.44 -6.58 9.91
N LYS A 27 -8.73 -5.74 9.15
CA LYS A 27 -8.71 -4.27 9.34
C LYS A 27 -10.05 -3.59 9.04
N LYS A 28 -11.00 -4.29 8.40
CA LYS A 28 -12.35 -3.80 8.07
C LYS A 28 -13.46 -4.42 8.93
N CYS A 29 -13.14 -5.28 9.89
CA CYS A 29 -14.15 -5.84 10.79
C CYS A 29 -14.63 -4.76 11.77
N GLU A 30 -15.91 -4.38 11.68
CA GLU A 30 -16.53 -3.42 12.59
C GLU A 30 -17.37 -4.10 13.68
N SER A 31 -17.61 -5.40 13.56
CA SER A 31 -18.41 -6.19 14.52
C SER A 31 -17.81 -7.56 14.85
N TYR A 32 -18.25 -8.12 15.99
CA TYR A 32 -17.91 -9.48 16.42
C TYR A 32 -18.36 -10.55 15.43
N GLU A 33 -19.53 -10.40 14.82
CA GLU A 33 -20.09 -11.38 13.87
C GLU A 33 -19.24 -11.48 12.60
N GLU A 34 -18.83 -10.34 12.04
CA GLU A 34 -17.91 -10.28 10.91
C GLU A 34 -16.54 -10.87 11.28
N PHE A 35 -16.00 -10.50 12.45
CA PHE A 35 -14.73 -11.04 12.94
C PHE A 35 -14.80 -12.56 13.05
N SER A 36 -15.81 -13.11 13.71
CA SER A 36 -16.03 -14.56 13.86
C SER A 36 -16.19 -15.28 12.52
N LYS A 37 -16.99 -14.72 11.60
CA LYS A 37 -17.19 -15.24 10.24
C LYS A 37 -15.90 -15.24 9.41
N ASN A 38 -15.09 -14.19 9.53
CA ASN A 38 -13.80 -14.08 8.83
C ASN A 38 -12.74 -14.99 9.46
N LEU A 39 -12.72 -15.12 10.79
CA LEU A 39 -11.86 -16.05 11.54
C LEU A 39 -12.12 -17.50 11.13
N LYS A 40 -13.39 -17.92 11.09
CA LYS A 40 -13.78 -19.27 10.65
C LYS A 40 -13.34 -19.56 9.21
N LYS A 41 -13.60 -18.64 8.27
CA LYS A 41 -13.11 -18.73 6.88
C LYS A 41 -11.59 -18.79 6.78
N TYR A 42 -10.87 -18.11 7.68
CA TYR A 42 -9.41 -18.13 7.71
C TYR A 42 -8.87 -19.50 8.14
N GLU A 43 -9.37 -20.07 9.25
CA GLU A 43 -8.93 -21.40 9.71
C GLU A 43 -9.35 -22.51 8.73
N GLU A 44 -10.55 -22.45 8.14
CA GLU A 44 -11.01 -23.35 7.07
C GLU A 44 -10.08 -23.33 5.84
N LYS A 45 -9.59 -22.14 5.45
CA LYS A 45 -8.58 -22.02 4.39
C LYS A 45 -7.23 -22.56 4.85
N LYS A 46 -6.79 -22.24 6.07
CA LYS A 46 -5.51 -22.69 6.62
C LYS A 46 -5.37 -24.21 6.62
N GLY A 47 -6.44 -24.94 6.98
CA GLY A 47 -6.48 -26.41 6.88
C GLY A 47 -6.38 -26.95 5.45
N LYS A 48 -6.84 -26.21 4.43
CA LYS A 48 -6.79 -26.58 3.01
C LYS A 48 -5.46 -26.21 2.33
N ASN A 49 -4.36 -26.27 3.08
CA ASN A 49 -3.00 -25.91 2.64
C ASN A 49 -2.83 -24.49 2.04
N PHE A 50 -3.80 -23.58 2.24
CA PHE A 50 -3.85 -22.30 1.50
C PHE A 50 -2.73 -21.32 1.88
N PHE A 51 -2.14 -21.49 3.08
CA PHE A 51 -1.05 -20.68 3.63
C PHE A 51 0.27 -21.44 3.77
N VAL A 52 0.35 -22.71 3.36
CA VAL A 52 1.57 -23.54 3.47
C VAL A 52 2.71 -22.88 2.69
N ILE A 53 3.76 -22.51 3.41
CA ILE A 53 5.00 -21.97 2.86
C ILE A 53 5.72 -23.13 2.17
N SER A 54 5.87 -23.07 0.85
CA SER A 54 6.61 -24.10 0.13
C SER A 54 8.08 -24.09 0.52
N SER A 55 8.65 -25.26 0.83
CA SER A 55 10.09 -25.45 1.09
C SER A 55 10.99 -25.11 -0.10
N LYS A 56 10.41 -24.75 -1.25
CA LYS A 56 11.11 -24.33 -2.48
C LYS A 56 11.25 -22.80 -2.59
N LEU A 57 10.75 -22.03 -1.61
CA LEU A 57 10.86 -20.58 -1.53
C LEU A 57 12.23 -20.15 -0.99
N ASN A 58 12.84 -19.14 -1.61
CA ASN A 58 14.02 -18.45 -1.09
C ASN A 58 13.76 -17.86 0.30
N GLU A 59 14.82 -17.72 1.10
CA GLU A 59 14.75 -17.28 2.49
C GLU A 59 14.03 -15.93 2.65
N TYR A 60 14.33 -14.94 1.79
CA TYR A 60 13.63 -13.66 1.76
C TYR A 60 12.11 -13.82 1.65
N HIS A 61 11.65 -14.67 0.73
CA HIS A 61 10.22 -14.96 0.53
C HIS A 61 9.61 -15.59 1.80
N VAL A 62 10.32 -16.50 2.46
CA VAL A 62 9.89 -17.13 3.72
C VAL A 62 9.80 -16.11 4.86
N GLN A 63 10.83 -15.27 5.05
CA GLN A 63 10.84 -14.22 6.07
C GLN A 63 9.69 -13.21 5.85
N ARG A 64 9.46 -12.80 4.60
CA ARG A 64 8.36 -11.90 4.22
C ARG A 64 6.98 -12.50 4.52
N LEU A 65 6.75 -13.77 4.23
CA LEU A 65 5.49 -14.46 4.56
C LEU A 65 5.31 -14.61 6.07
N LYS A 66 6.36 -14.94 6.83
CA LYS A 66 6.33 -14.98 8.30
C LYS A 66 5.93 -13.64 8.91
N LYS A 67 6.47 -12.51 8.41
CA LYS A 67 6.11 -11.16 8.89
C LYS A 67 4.63 -10.83 8.68
N LEU A 68 4.03 -11.32 7.59
CA LEU A 68 2.61 -11.16 7.32
C LEU A 68 1.73 -12.09 8.19
N ASP A 69 2.19 -13.32 8.48
CA ASP A 69 1.51 -14.21 9.42
C ASP A 69 1.51 -13.64 10.84
N GLU A 70 2.60 -12.97 11.24
CA GLU A 70 2.69 -12.25 12.52
C GLU A 70 1.73 -11.05 12.58
N GLU A 71 1.64 -10.22 11.52
CA GLU A 71 0.66 -9.13 11.45
C GLU A 71 -0.79 -9.66 11.56
N ILE A 72 -1.10 -10.81 10.94
CA ILE A 72 -2.41 -11.47 11.07
C ILE A 72 -2.68 -11.88 12.53
N ASN A 73 -1.70 -12.46 13.22
CA ASN A 73 -1.85 -12.86 14.62
C ASN A 73 -2.08 -11.63 15.53
N GLN A 74 -1.31 -10.56 15.36
CA GLN A 74 -1.45 -9.33 16.14
C GLN A 74 -2.82 -8.68 15.92
N LEU A 75 -3.33 -8.66 14.69
CA LEU A 75 -4.69 -8.19 14.38
C LEU A 75 -5.76 -9.07 15.02
N LYS A 76 -5.61 -10.40 15.00
CA LYS A 76 -6.53 -11.33 15.68
C LYS A 76 -6.60 -11.07 17.19
N GLU A 77 -5.46 -10.89 17.85
CA GLU A 77 -5.43 -10.59 19.29
C GLU A 77 -5.96 -9.19 19.63
N LYS A 78 -5.71 -8.18 18.78
CA LYS A 78 -6.33 -6.85 18.94
C LYS A 78 -7.85 -6.91 18.80
N LEU A 79 -8.36 -7.61 17.79
CA LEU A 79 -9.80 -7.72 17.53
C LEU A 79 -10.53 -8.56 18.59
N LYS A 80 -9.92 -9.62 19.13
CA LYS A 80 -10.46 -10.35 20.30
C LYS A 80 -10.65 -9.44 21.52
N LYS A 81 -9.70 -8.55 21.80
CA LYS A 81 -9.78 -7.59 22.91
C LYS A 81 -10.85 -6.52 22.68
N GLN A 82 -11.04 -6.10 21.42
CA GLN A 82 -12.05 -5.12 21.03
C GLN A 82 -13.47 -5.72 21.00
N PHE A 83 -13.59 -6.99 20.61
CA PHE A 83 -14.84 -7.73 20.50
C PHE A 83 -14.78 -9.00 21.38
N PRO A 84 -14.85 -8.85 22.73
CA PRO A 84 -14.86 -9.99 23.64
C PRO A 84 -16.07 -10.90 23.37
N SER A 85 -15.91 -12.21 23.57
CA SER A 85 -16.94 -13.17 23.22
C SER A 85 -18.18 -12.99 24.11
N PRO A 86 -19.42 -13.04 23.57
CA PRO A 86 -20.64 -12.99 24.39
C PRO A 86 -20.66 -14.06 25.49
N SER A 87 -20.02 -15.21 25.27
CA SER A 87 -19.90 -16.30 26.25
C SER A 87 -18.98 -15.98 27.44
N GLU A 88 -18.10 -14.98 27.33
CA GLU A 88 -17.21 -14.56 28.42
C GLU A 88 -17.88 -13.50 29.31
N GLN A 89 -18.73 -12.64 28.74
CA GLN A 89 -19.43 -11.58 29.48
C GLN A 89 -20.41 -12.13 30.54
N VAL A 90 -21.07 -13.26 30.25
CA VAL A 90 -22.01 -13.92 31.19
C VAL A 90 -21.30 -14.38 32.48
N LYS A 91 -19.98 -14.61 32.45
CA LYS A 91 -19.22 -15.14 33.60
C LYS A 91 -18.70 -14.05 34.56
N LEU A 92 -18.90 -12.77 34.24
CA LEU A 92 -18.45 -11.62 35.05
C LEU A 92 -19.57 -10.94 35.86
N GLN A 93 -20.84 -11.34 35.68
CA GLN A 93 -21.97 -10.78 36.44
C GLN A 93 -22.54 -11.68 37.55
N THR A 94 -22.04 -12.90 37.70
CA THR A 94 -22.43 -13.81 38.80
C THR A 94 -21.36 -13.89 39.89
N SER A 95 -21.11 -12.77 40.57
CA SER A 95 -20.44 -12.76 41.87
C SER A 95 -21.50 -12.58 42.98
N PRO A 96 -21.83 -13.61 43.77
CA PRO A 96 -22.72 -13.44 44.91
C PRO A 96 -22.02 -12.61 46.00
N THR A 97 -22.70 -11.57 46.46
CA THR A 97 -22.32 -10.82 47.68
C THR A 97 -22.26 -11.79 48.86
N SER A 98 -21.08 -11.99 49.43
CA SER A 98 -20.88 -12.78 50.66
C SER A 98 -20.12 -11.96 51.68
N VAL A 99 -20.70 -11.92 52.87
CA VAL A 99 -20.37 -11.05 54.00
C VAL A 99 -19.09 -11.51 54.72
N GLU A 100 -18.23 -10.53 55.06
CA GLU A 100 -17.38 -10.40 56.25
C GLU A 100 -16.90 -11.66 57.03
N ALA A 101 -15.57 -11.82 57.15
CA ALA A 101 -14.94 -12.38 58.35
C ALA A 101 -13.47 -11.94 58.50
N VAL A 102 -13.10 -11.50 59.70
CA VAL A 102 -11.78 -10.98 60.12
C VAL A 102 -10.74 -12.10 60.30
N SER A 103 -9.51 -11.92 59.79
CA SER A 103 -8.27 -12.30 60.53
C SER A 103 -6.98 -11.73 59.91
N SER A 104 -5.96 -11.53 60.76
CA SER A 104 -4.63 -10.95 60.51
C SER A 104 -3.66 -11.56 61.56
N PRO A 105 -2.32 -11.33 61.60
CA PRO A 105 -1.34 -10.81 60.63
C PRO A 105 -0.12 -11.77 60.43
N LYS A 106 0.82 -11.44 59.52
CA LYS A 106 2.25 -11.11 59.86
C LYS A 106 3.20 -10.99 58.65
N GLN A 107 3.76 -9.79 58.52
CA GLN A 107 5.17 -9.42 58.22
C GLN A 107 6.08 -10.40 57.44
N LEU A 108 6.71 -9.89 56.37
CA LEU A 108 8.19 -9.72 56.35
C LEU A 108 8.68 -8.74 55.27
N PHE A 109 9.89 -8.21 55.51
CA PHE A 109 10.62 -7.23 54.70
C PHE A 109 11.03 -7.76 53.31
N VAL A 110 11.26 -6.87 52.34
CA VAL A 110 12.60 -6.47 51.85
C VAL A 110 12.47 -5.13 51.10
N ALA A 111 13.39 -4.20 51.35
CA ALA A 111 13.51 -2.95 50.60
C ALA A 111 14.43 -3.13 49.39
N LEU A 112 14.14 -2.44 48.28
CA LEU A 112 15.17 -2.15 47.27
C LEU A 112 14.89 -0.83 46.56
N THR A 113 15.71 0.16 46.89
CA THR A 113 15.85 1.44 46.17
C THR A 113 16.68 1.22 44.91
N ILE A 114 16.40 1.93 43.81
CA ILE A 114 17.39 2.62 42.95
C ILE A 114 16.65 3.44 41.87
N SER A 115 17.21 4.62 41.56
CA SER A 115 16.67 5.64 40.65
C SER A 115 17.01 5.43 39.18
N GLN A 116 16.20 6.01 38.29
CA GLN A 116 16.59 7.04 37.26
C GLN A 116 15.42 7.22 36.28
N GLU A 117 14.77 8.38 36.24
CA GLU A 117 15.11 9.50 35.34
C GLU A 117 15.39 9.10 33.88
N THR A 118 14.43 9.42 33.00
CA THR A 118 14.74 10.09 31.73
C THR A 118 13.54 10.96 31.30
N LYS A 119 13.85 12.15 30.80
CA LYS A 119 12.87 13.18 30.40
C LYS A 119 12.38 12.98 28.95
N ALA A 120 11.17 13.46 28.71
CA ALA A 120 10.68 14.12 27.49
C ALA A 120 11.21 13.67 26.11
N HIS A 121 10.29 13.24 25.25
CA HIS A 121 9.88 14.13 24.14
C HIS A 121 8.47 13.77 23.64
N LEU A 122 7.51 14.67 23.88
CA LEU A 122 6.14 14.56 23.36
C LEU A 122 6.02 15.58 22.22
N VAL A 123 6.37 15.17 21.00
CA VAL A 123 6.28 16.03 19.82
C VAL A 123 4.84 16.03 19.32
N SER A 124 4.12 17.09 19.67
CA SER A 124 2.81 17.42 19.12
C SER A 124 3.00 18.12 17.77
N ASN A 125 2.64 17.45 16.67
CA ASN A 125 2.52 18.12 15.37
C ASN A 125 1.11 18.70 15.22
N GLN A 126 0.90 19.87 15.81
CA GLN A 126 -0.12 20.80 15.31
C GLN A 126 0.42 21.37 13.99
N ILE A 127 -0.36 21.29 12.91
CA ILE A 127 -0.14 22.10 11.72
C ILE A 127 -1.14 23.25 11.80
N GLU A 128 -0.61 24.46 11.88
CA GLU A 128 -1.36 25.70 11.93
C GLU A 128 -1.98 25.97 10.54
N ASN A 129 -3.31 26.05 10.49
CA ASN A 129 -4.01 26.69 9.38
C ASN A 129 -4.17 28.17 9.71
N THR A 130 -3.22 28.99 9.27
CA THR A 130 -3.28 30.45 9.44
C THR A 130 -4.18 31.05 8.35
N LEU A 131 -5.28 31.67 8.80
CA LEU A 131 -6.29 32.35 7.99
C LEU A 131 -5.97 33.86 7.85
N CYS A 132 -6.89 34.60 7.21
CA CYS A 132 -7.00 36.07 7.09
C CYS A 132 -6.13 36.67 5.96
N VAL A 133 -6.56 37.70 5.22
CA VAL A 133 -7.68 38.69 5.32
C VAL A 133 -8.28 38.80 3.88
N GLU A 134 -9.59 38.80 3.60
CA GLU A 134 -10.55 39.93 3.71
C GLU A 134 -10.04 41.24 3.03
N ASN A 135 -10.80 42.15 2.39
CA ASN A 135 -12.23 42.46 2.16
C ASN A 135 -12.34 43.01 0.69
N SER A 136 -13.44 43.44 0.07
CA SER A 136 -14.87 43.68 0.37
C SER A 136 -15.70 43.33 -0.91
N GLU A 137 -16.99 43.63 -1.16
CA GLU A 137 -18.03 44.39 -0.43
C GLU A 137 -19.47 43.89 -0.76
N THR A 138 -20.46 44.76 -0.54
CA THR A 138 -21.92 44.60 -0.53
C THR A 138 -22.64 44.95 -1.85
N HIS A 139 -23.80 44.33 -2.16
CA HIS A 139 -25.11 45.04 -2.21
C HIS A 139 -26.37 44.13 -2.32
N TYR A 140 -27.10 44.02 -1.19
CA TYR A 140 -28.56 44.17 -0.99
C TYR A 140 -29.67 43.31 -1.68
N GLU A 141 -30.52 42.75 -0.78
CA GLU A 141 -31.97 42.47 -0.78
C GLU A 141 -32.75 41.80 -1.94
N GLY A 142 -33.65 40.87 -1.53
CA GLY A 142 -34.67 40.26 -2.40
C GLY A 142 -35.58 39.26 -1.65
N SER A 143 -36.34 39.72 -0.65
CA SER A 143 -37.22 38.85 0.15
C SER A 143 -38.35 38.22 -0.66
N ARG A 144 -38.46 36.87 -0.64
CA ARG A 144 -39.68 36.15 -1.04
C ARG A 144 -39.90 34.88 -0.22
N GLN A 145 -40.70 35.05 0.83
CA GLN A 145 -41.31 33.99 1.62
C GLN A 145 -42.23 33.13 0.74
N ARG A 146 -41.99 31.82 0.65
CA ARG A 146 -42.96 30.84 0.13
C ARG A 146 -42.90 29.52 0.91
N ASP A 147 -44.02 29.25 1.57
CA ASP A 147 -44.65 27.95 1.86
C ASP A 147 -43.76 26.74 2.15
N SER A 148 -43.70 26.41 3.44
CA SER A 148 -43.21 25.14 3.97
C SER A 148 -44.18 24.00 3.66
N LYS A 149 -43.85 23.19 2.65
CA LYS A 149 -44.24 21.78 2.52
C LYS A 149 -43.15 21.02 1.75
N ASP A 150 -43.09 19.72 1.99
CA ASP A 150 -42.20 18.75 1.32
C ASP A 150 -40.70 18.83 1.70
N PHE A 151 -40.40 18.63 2.99
CA PHE A 151 -39.04 18.43 3.52
C PHE A 151 -38.81 16.99 4.03
N VAL A 152 -39.08 15.98 3.22
CA VAL A 152 -38.79 14.56 3.54
C VAL A 152 -38.35 13.78 2.29
N SER A 153 -37.17 14.09 1.73
CA SER A 153 -36.51 13.22 0.72
C SER A 153 -35.01 13.48 0.47
N SER A 154 -34.28 14.14 1.38
CA SER A 154 -32.87 14.52 1.16
C SER A 154 -31.83 13.45 1.58
N ALA A 155 -32.24 12.33 2.16
CA ALA A 155 -31.33 11.36 2.79
C ALA A 155 -30.91 10.18 1.88
N GLU A 156 -31.63 9.91 0.79
CA GLU A 156 -31.36 8.75 -0.08
C GLU A 156 -30.31 9.06 -1.17
N GLU A 157 -30.29 10.29 -1.69
CA GLU A 157 -29.37 10.72 -2.76
C GLU A 157 -27.89 10.58 -2.36
N GLY A 158 -27.55 10.98 -1.12
CA GLY A 158 -26.17 10.91 -0.60
C GLY A 158 -25.61 9.48 -0.46
N MET A 159 -26.47 8.47 -0.26
CA MET A 159 -26.02 7.07 -0.28
C MET A 159 -25.70 6.59 -1.70
N GLN A 160 -26.46 7.02 -2.70
CA GLN A 160 -26.29 6.57 -4.08
C GLN A 160 -25.01 7.14 -4.71
N GLU A 161 -24.68 8.40 -4.45
CA GLU A 161 -23.44 9.04 -4.93
C GLU A 161 -22.18 8.35 -4.39
N TYR A 162 -22.15 8.02 -3.10
CA TYR A 162 -21.04 7.29 -2.46
C TYR A 162 -20.77 5.92 -3.11
N PHE A 163 -21.82 5.18 -3.50
CA PHE A 163 -21.66 3.90 -4.20
C PHE A 163 -21.08 4.05 -5.62
N VAL A 164 -21.44 5.11 -6.34
CA VAL A 164 -20.87 5.43 -7.66
C VAL A 164 -19.39 5.80 -7.54
N GLU A 165 -19.04 6.62 -6.55
CA GLU A 165 -17.65 7.03 -6.27
C GLU A 165 -16.77 5.81 -5.89
N LEU A 166 -17.28 4.89 -5.05
CA LEU A 166 -16.55 3.68 -4.68
C LEU A 166 -16.32 2.73 -5.86
N ARG A 167 -17.27 2.67 -6.81
CA ARG A 167 -17.14 1.85 -8.02
C ARG A 167 -16.08 2.40 -8.97
N THR A 168 -16.15 3.69 -9.29
CA THR A 168 -15.18 4.35 -10.18
C THR A 168 -13.76 4.29 -9.61
N LYS A 169 -13.59 4.45 -8.28
CA LYS A 169 -12.31 4.22 -7.59
C LYS A 169 -11.73 2.82 -7.86
N ARG A 170 -12.53 1.73 -7.80
CA ARG A 170 -12.06 0.36 -8.11
C ARG A 170 -11.68 0.17 -9.58
N GLU A 171 -12.40 0.82 -10.49
CA GLU A 171 -12.10 0.76 -11.93
C GLU A 171 -10.75 1.47 -12.22
N ARG A 172 -10.54 2.66 -11.65
CA ARG A 172 -9.23 3.37 -11.65
C ARG A 172 -8.10 2.55 -11.02
N GLU A 173 -8.35 1.86 -9.90
CA GLU A 173 -7.37 0.94 -9.30
C GLU A 173 -6.97 -0.21 -10.25
N THR A 174 -7.91 -0.68 -11.08
CA THR A 174 -7.68 -1.76 -12.04
C THR A 174 -6.81 -1.28 -13.21
N HIS A 175 -7.00 -0.04 -13.67
CA HIS A 175 -6.11 0.60 -14.66
C HIS A 175 -4.65 0.63 -14.20
N LEU A 176 -4.41 0.89 -12.91
CA LEU A 176 -3.07 0.95 -12.33
C LEU A 176 -2.48 -0.41 -11.92
N LEU A 177 -3.14 -1.55 -12.17
CA LEU A 177 -2.68 -2.84 -11.64
C LEU A 177 -1.28 -3.24 -12.13
N GLN A 178 -0.94 -2.95 -13.39
CA GLN A 178 0.41 -3.19 -13.93
C GLN A 178 1.44 -2.19 -13.39
N VAL A 179 1.09 -0.91 -13.28
CA VAL A 179 1.94 0.14 -12.70
C VAL A 179 2.27 -0.20 -11.24
N LYS A 180 1.26 -0.52 -10.41
CA LYS A 180 1.41 -0.98 -9.02
C LYS A 180 2.29 -2.24 -8.92
N ALA A 181 2.31 -3.11 -9.93
CA ALA A 181 3.21 -4.27 -9.96
C ALA A 181 4.67 -3.87 -10.24
N GLN A 182 4.91 -2.95 -11.18
CA GLN A 182 6.26 -2.44 -11.45
C GLN A 182 6.80 -1.58 -10.31
N LEU A 183 5.98 -0.78 -9.63
CA LEU A 183 6.38 -0.02 -8.46
C LEU A 183 6.89 -0.93 -7.32
N ARG A 184 6.33 -2.14 -7.17
CA ARG A 184 6.88 -3.14 -6.24
C ARG A 184 8.25 -3.65 -6.68
N ILE A 185 8.48 -3.85 -7.98
CA ILE A 185 9.78 -4.26 -8.52
C ILE A 185 10.81 -3.12 -8.35
N LEU A 186 10.41 -1.87 -8.59
CA LEU A 186 11.22 -0.68 -8.31
C LEU A 186 11.65 -0.63 -6.84
N LYS A 187 10.71 -0.85 -5.92
CA LYS A 187 11.01 -0.91 -4.49
C LYS A 187 11.98 -2.05 -4.13
N LEU A 188 11.79 -3.25 -4.68
CA LEU A 188 12.72 -4.36 -4.45
C LEU A 188 14.14 -4.06 -4.97
N LYS A 189 14.25 -3.38 -6.13
CA LYS A 189 15.55 -2.91 -6.63
C LYS A 189 16.16 -1.79 -5.77
N GLN A 190 15.34 -0.93 -5.17
CA GLN A 190 15.80 0.07 -4.21
C GLN A 190 16.34 -0.60 -2.94
N GLU A 191 15.64 -1.60 -2.40
CA GLU A 191 16.10 -2.43 -1.28
C GLU A 191 17.43 -3.17 -1.63
N GLU A 192 17.61 -3.60 -2.89
CA GLU A 192 18.87 -4.19 -3.38
C GLU A 192 20.02 -3.17 -3.44
N LEU A 193 19.78 -1.94 -3.90
CA LEU A 193 20.79 -0.87 -3.90
C LEU A 193 21.21 -0.50 -2.46
N GLU A 194 20.25 -0.44 -1.54
CA GLU A 194 20.50 -0.20 -0.11
C GLU A 194 21.38 -1.30 0.51
N ALA A 195 21.10 -2.58 0.21
CA ALA A 195 21.93 -3.69 0.67
C ALA A 195 23.37 -3.61 0.13
N ASN A 196 23.54 -3.26 -1.16
CA ASN A 196 24.85 -3.05 -1.77
C ASN A 196 25.61 -1.86 -1.15
N TYR A 197 24.91 -0.79 -0.75
CA TYR A 197 25.51 0.33 -0.02
C TYR A 197 26.12 -0.15 1.31
N GLN A 198 25.32 -0.82 2.15
CA GLN A 198 25.79 -1.35 3.44
C GLN A 198 26.94 -2.36 3.28
N GLU A 199 26.89 -3.21 2.26
CA GLU A 199 27.97 -4.16 1.95
C GLU A 199 29.28 -3.43 1.59
N ASN A 200 29.24 -2.39 0.76
CA ASN A 200 30.44 -1.64 0.37
C ASN A 200 30.99 -0.79 1.52
N LEU A 201 30.12 -0.24 2.38
CA LEU A 201 30.49 0.43 3.61
C LEU A 201 31.28 -0.52 4.53
N SER A 202 30.77 -1.74 4.78
CA SER A 202 31.46 -2.76 5.59
C SER A 202 32.82 -3.20 5.03
N LYS A 203 33.03 -3.02 3.73
CA LYS A 203 34.27 -3.35 3.01
C LYS A 203 35.24 -2.17 2.89
N GLY A 204 34.93 -1.02 3.50
CA GLY A 204 35.74 0.21 3.42
C GLY A 204 35.75 0.87 2.04
N LYS A 205 34.82 0.52 1.14
CA LYS A 205 34.77 0.99 -0.24
C LYS A 205 33.89 2.24 -0.39
N GLN A 206 34.29 3.34 0.25
CA GLN A 206 33.45 4.54 0.39
C GLN A 206 32.89 5.05 -0.94
N GLU A 207 33.72 5.27 -1.97
CA GLU A 207 33.28 5.80 -3.26
C GLU A 207 32.21 4.91 -3.94
N GLN A 208 32.28 3.59 -3.74
CA GLN A 208 31.29 2.66 -4.27
C GLN A 208 30.01 2.63 -3.41
N ALA A 209 30.15 2.81 -2.10
CA ALA A 209 29.03 2.96 -1.18
C ALA A 209 28.23 4.23 -1.53
N ASP A 210 28.89 5.39 -1.69
CA ASP A 210 28.26 6.66 -2.03
C ASP A 210 27.45 6.60 -3.34
N LYS A 211 27.95 5.86 -4.35
CA LYS A 211 27.21 5.60 -5.60
C LYS A 211 25.93 4.80 -5.35
N TYR A 212 26.00 3.71 -4.58
CA TYR A 212 24.83 2.91 -4.24
C TYR A 212 23.82 3.67 -3.37
N GLN A 213 24.28 4.53 -2.46
CA GLN A 213 23.39 5.40 -1.67
C GLN A 213 22.60 6.36 -2.57
N LYS A 214 23.28 7.13 -3.42
CA LYS A 214 22.63 8.06 -4.36
C LYS A 214 21.59 7.36 -5.24
N ALA A 215 21.91 6.16 -5.74
CA ALA A 215 20.97 5.36 -6.53
C ALA A 215 19.78 4.84 -5.68
N SER A 216 20.00 4.42 -4.43
CA SER A 216 18.92 4.03 -3.50
C SER A 216 17.95 5.20 -3.27
N GLU A 217 18.49 6.40 -3.01
CA GLU A 217 17.73 7.63 -2.81
C GLU A 217 16.95 8.05 -4.06
N ALA A 218 17.58 8.04 -5.24
CA ALA A 218 16.93 8.34 -6.52
C ALA A 218 15.78 7.36 -6.84
N ALA A 219 15.97 6.06 -6.63
CA ALA A 219 14.92 5.05 -6.80
C ALA A 219 13.77 5.23 -5.81
N LYS A 220 14.07 5.65 -4.57
CA LYS A 220 13.10 5.91 -3.52
C LYS A 220 12.24 7.15 -3.82
N SER A 221 12.84 8.22 -4.37
CA SER A 221 12.16 9.44 -4.84
C SER A 221 11.13 9.09 -5.93
N ILE A 222 11.58 8.47 -7.03
CA ILE A 222 10.72 8.06 -8.14
C ILE A 222 9.59 7.12 -7.68
N TYR A 223 9.89 6.16 -6.80
CA TYR A 223 8.88 5.27 -6.23
C TYR A 223 7.81 6.05 -5.46
N HIS A 224 8.22 6.98 -4.60
CA HIS A 224 7.33 7.75 -3.74
C HIS A 224 6.41 8.65 -4.58
N GLU A 225 6.97 9.39 -5.51
CA GLU A 225 6.24 10.38 -6.31
C GLU A 225 5.24 9.73 -7.27
N ILE A 226 5.62 8.66 -7.98
CA ILE A 226 4.68 7.92 -8.84
C ILE A 226 3.61 7.21 -7.99
N SER A 227 3.92 6.79 -6.75
CA SER A 227 2.92 6.25 -5.82
C SER A 227 1.93 7.31 -5.34
N LEU A 228 2.39 8.55 -5.13
CA LEU A 228 1.54 9.69 -4.79
C LEU A 228 0.61 10.04 -5.96
N LEU A 229 1.15 10.21 -7.17
CA LEU A 229 0.38 10.44 -8.40
C LEU A 229 -0.63 9.31 -8.67
N SER A 230 -0.25 8.06 -8.42
CA SER A 230 -1.14 6.90 -8.51
C SER A 230 -2.32 6.98 -7.54
N THR A 231 -2.09 7.53 -6.34
CA THR A 231 -3.12 7.68 -5.30
C THR A 231 -4.05 8.84 -5.64
N GLN A 232 -3.47 9.96 -6.10
CA GLN A 232 -4.22 11.10 -6.62
C GLN A 232 -5.15 10.68 -7.77
N TYR A 233 -4.66 9.96 -8.78
CA TYR A 233 -5.48 9.45 -9.88
C TYR A 233 -6.69 8.62 -9.42
N ILE A 234 -6.52 7.81 -8.38
CA ILE A 234 -7.64 7.02 -7.84
C ILE A 234 -8.71 7.95 -7.25
N GLN A 235 -8.30 9.05 -6.60
CA GLN A 235 -9.18 10.05 -5.99
C GLN A 235 -9.85 10.95 -7.05
N ASP A 236 -9.08 11.70 -7.84
CA ASP A 236 -9.61 12.70 -8.79
C ASP A 236 -10.08 12.10 -10.13
N GLY A 237 -9.49 10.98 -10.56
CA GLY A 237 -9.76 10.36 -11.86
C GLY A 237 -9.03 11.02 -13.03
N ASN A 238 -8.12 11.96 -12.79
CA ASN A 238 -7.42 12.71 -13.82
C ASN A 238 -6.26 11.89 -14.40
N LEU A 239 -6.59 11.05 -15.39
CA LEU A 239 -5.63 10.15 -16.02
C LEU A 239 -4.51 10.90 -16.75
N ASP A 240 -4.83 12.05 -17.35
CA ASP A 240 -3.89 12.81 -18.15
C ASP A 240 -2.87 13.52 -17.26
N ALA A 241 -3.29 14.12 -16.15
CA ALA A 241 -2.37 14.65 -15.12
C ALA A 241 -1.47 13.54 -14.53
N PHE A 242 -2.04 12.35 -14.27
CA PHE A 242 -1.24 11.20 -13.83
C PHE A 242 -0.15 10.84 -14.84
N LYS A 243 -0.48 10.80 -16.14
CA LYS A 243 0.46 10.49 -17.22
C LYS A 243 1.50 11.58 -17.43
N SER A 244 1.10 12.84 -17.55
CA SER A 244 2.01 13.97 -17.79
C SER A 244 3.01 14.15 -16.65
N ASN A 245 2.54 14.05 -15.41
CA ASN A 245 3.39 14.22 -14.24
C ASN A 245 4.32 13.00 -14.09
N SER A 246 3.80 11.78 -14.24
CA SER A 246 4.67 10.59 -14.19
C SER A 246 5.68 10.55 -15.35
N GLN A 247 5.35 11.11 -16.51
CA GLN A 247 6.27 11.29 -17.62
C GLN A 247 7.42 12.22 -17.24
N SER A 248 7.15 13.40 -16.66
CA SER A 248 8.21 14.35 -16.28
C SER A 248 9.17 13.78 -15.23
N LEU A 249 8.71 12.87 -14.37
CA LEU A 249 9.53 12.14 -13.41
C LEU A 249 10.40 11.04 -14.03
N LEU A 250 10.06 10.57 -15.25
CA LEU A 250 10.72 9.48 -15.96
C LEU A 250 11.46 9.93 -17.23
N LYS A 251 11.51 11.23 -17.52
CA LYS A 251 12.32 11.79 -18.62
C LYS A 251 13.82 11.62 -18.37
N GLU A 252 14.60 11.54 -19.45
CA GLU A 252 16.06 11.38 -19.38
C GLU A 252 16.81 12.62 -18.83
N ASP A 253 16.18 13.80 -18.80
CA ASP A 253 16.72 15.03 -18.21
C ASP A 253 16.54 15.11 -16.68
N ASN A 254 15.69 14.28 -16.09
CA ASN A 254 15.47 14.20 -14.66
C ASN A 254 16.71 13.62 -13.93
N GLU A 255 17.17 14.29 -12.88
CA GLU A 255 18.41 13.93 -12.19
C GLU A 255 18.36 12.53 -11.54
N ASN A 256 17.22 12.16 -10.94
CA ASN A 256 17.04 10.82 -10.38
C ASN A 256 17.11 9.74 -11.48
N VAL A 257 16.60 10.04 -12.68
CA VAL A 257 16.68 9.13 -13.82
C VAL A 257 18.12 8.98 -14.30
N LYS A 258 18.90 10.06 -14.40
CA LYS A 258 20.33 10.01 -14.78
C LYS A 258 21.13 9.13 -13.82
N ILE A 259 21.04 9.41 -12.51
CA ILE A 259 21.70 8.65 -11.44
C ILE A 259 21.40 7.15 -11.57
N LEU A 260 20.13 6.78 -11.80
CA LEU A 260 19.76 5.38 -11.98
C LEU A 260 20.27 4.79 -13.29
N GLN A 261 20.31 5.54 -14.39
CA GLN A 261 20.80 5.05 -15.68
C GLN A 261 22.29 4.67 -15.68
N GLU A 262 23.10 5.20 -14.76
CA GLU A 262 24.48 4.76 -14.52
C GLU A 262 24.56 3.28 -14.08
N HIS A 263 23.50 2.77 -13.43
CA HIS A 263 23.45 1.40 -12.94
C HIS A 263 22.88 0.43 -14.00
N ARG A 264 23.57 -0.70 -14.21
CA ARG A 264 23.23 -1.70 -15.24
C ARG A 264 21.77 -2.18 -15.14
N GLY A 265 21.05 -2.08 -16.25
CA GLY A 265 19.67 -2.60 -16.36
C GLY A 265 18.58 -1.71 -15.76
N TRP A 266 18.90 -0.48 -15.37
CA TRP A 266 17.92 0.53 -14.96
C TRP A 266 17.29 1.26 -16.13
N LYS A 267 18.06 1.64 -17.17
CA LYS A 267 17.52 2.30 -18.38
C LYS A 267 16.33 1.54 -18.99
N SER A 268 16.49 0.23 -19.23
CA SER A 268 15.42 -0.62 -19.74
C SER A 268 14.27 -0.85 -18.74
N PHE A 269 14.52 -0.76 -17.43
CA PHE A 269 13.48 -0.86 -16.42
C PHE A 269 12.61 0.41 -16.38
N LEU A 270 13.23 1.60 -16.39
CA LEU A 270 12.52 2.88 -16.38
C LEU A 270 11.74 3.11 -17.68
N ALA A 271 12.29 2.74 -18.84
CA ALA A 271 11.56 2.77 -20.12
C ALA A 271 10.30 1.89 -20.10
N ASN A 272 10.40 0.66 -19.56
CA ASN A 272 9.24 -0.23 -19.38
C ASN A 272 8.21 0.34 -18.40
N LEU A 273 8.64 0.98 -17.30
CA LEU A 273 7.74 1.66 -16.36
C LEU A 273 6.99 2.82 -17.02
N ALA A 274 7.70 3.66 -17.78
CA ALA A 274 7.11 4.78 -18.52
C ALA A 274 6.07 4.28 -19.53
N ALA A 275 6.40 3.29 -20.37
CA ALA A 275 5.48 2.70 -21.34
C ALA A 275 4.19 2.16 -20.70
N LEU A 276 4.31 1.52 -19.52
CA LEU A 276 3.16 1.01 -18.76
C LEU A 276 2.29 2.13 -18.15
N ILE A 277 2.87 3.29 -17.87
CA ILE A 277 2.13 4.47 -17.39
C ILE A 277 1.39 5.15 -18.55
N PHE A 278 2.03 5.34 -19.71
CA PHE A 278 1.35 5.89 -20.89
C PHE A 278 0.18 5.02 -21.38
N THR A 279 0.34 3.69 -21.30
CA THR A 279 -0.71 2.74 -21.67
C THR A 279 -1.75 2.48 -20.58
N ALA A 280 -1.58 3.05 -19.37
CA ALA A 280 -2.58 2.97 -18.31
C ALA A 280 -3.92 3.60 -18.75
N GLY A 281 -5.03 2.99 -18.34
CA GLY A 281 -6.39 3.43 -18.68
C GLY A 281 -6.86 3.10 -20.10
N LEU A 282 -6.00 2.58 -20.99
CA LEU A 282 -6.49 1.93 -22.20
C LEU A 282 -7.27 0.67 -21.79
N ALA A 283 -8.55 0.65 -22.13
CA ALA A 283 -9.50 -0.33 -21.61
C ALA A 283 -9.03 -1.78 -21.83
N GLN A 284 -9.07 -2.58 -20.77
CA GLN A 284 -8.66 -3.99 -20.75
C GLN A 284 -9.62 -4.94 -21.53
N ALA A 285 -10.26 -4.46 -22.59
CA ALA A 285 -11.20 -5.22 -23.43
C ALA A 285 -10.56 -6.47 -24.07
N GLY A 286 -9.24 -6.49 -24.28
CA GLY A 286 -8.47 -7.66 -24.74
C GLY A 286 -7.80 -8.50 -23.64
N TYR A 287 -8.01 -8.20 -22.35
CA TYR A 287 -7.14 -8.70 -21.28
C TYR A 287 -7.43 -10.14 -20.83
N SER A 288 -8.51 -10.75 -21.34
CA SER A 288 -8.72 -12.20 -21.32
C SER A 288 -7.69 -12.94 -22.19
N ILE A 289 -7.25 -12.33 -23.29
CA ILE A 289 -6.31 -12.89 -24.27
C ILE A 289 -4.86 -12.79 -23.75
N TYR A 290 -4.51 -11.71 -23.06
CA TYR A 290 -3.13 -11.45 -22.59
C TYR A 290 -2.65 -12.30 -21.39
N LYS A 291 -3.53 -13.06 -20.73
CA LYS A 291 -3.15 -13.90 -19.56
C LYS A 291 -2.10 -14.99 -19.86
N GLY A 292 -1.90 -15.35 -21.13
CA GLY A 292 -0.84 -16.28 -21.54
C GLY A 292 0.54 -15.64 -21.78
N GLN A 293 0.59 -14.35 -22.15
CA GLN A 293 1.72 -13.82 -22.94
C GLN A 293 2.60 -12.78 -22.23
N LEU A 294 2.24 -12.31 -21.03
CA LEU A 294 3.15 -11.56 -20.13
C LEU A 294 4.25 -12.44 -19.50
N SER A 295 4.57 -13.56 -20.15
CA SER A 295 5.76 -14.34 -19.87
C SER A 295 6.98 -13.64 -20.48
N TRP A 296 7.73 -12.95 -19.61
CA TRP A 296 9.10 -12.49 -19.80
C TRP A 296 9.26 -11.37 -20.87
N LEU A 297 9.40 -10.12 -20.42
CA LEU A 297 10.13 -9.11 -21.19
C LEU A 297 11.62 -9.47 -21.22
N LYS A 298 11.96 -10.44 -22.08
CA LYS A 298 13.26 -10.56 -22.72
C LYS A 298 13.19 -9.70 -24.00
N PRO A 299 14.01 -8.67 -24.19
CA PRO A 299 14.23 -8.11 -25.51
C PRO A 299 15.05 -9.14 -26.31
N ALA A 300 14.36 -10.01 -27.05
CA ALA A 300 14.95 -11.06 -27.88
C ALA A 300 14.02 -11.58 -29.01
N THR A 301 12.93 -10.88 -29.29
CA THR A 301 12.03 -11.20 -30.41
C THR A 301 11.55 -9.91 -31.08
N ASP A 302 11.33 -9.99 -32.39
CA ASP A 302 10.84 -8.93 -33.28
C ASP A 302 9.57 -8.21 -32.75
N ALA A 303 8.72 -8.91 -31.99
CA ALA A 303 7.57 -8.31 -31.30
C ALA A 303 7.96 -7.25 -30.24
N GLY A 304 9.06 -7.45 -29.50
CA GLY A 304 9.54 -6.47 -28.51
C GLY A 304 10.02 -5.18 -29.18
N GLN A 305 10.79 -5.31 -30.26
CA GLN A 305 11.24 -4.18 -31.06
C GLN A 305 10.07 -3.47 -31.74
N LYS A 306 9.00 -4.17 -32.13
CA LYS A 306 7.75 -3.56 -32.62
C LYS A 306 7.01 -2.76 -31.54
N VAL A 307 6.99 -3.21 -30.28
CA VAL A 307 6.41 -2.43 -29.16
C VAL A 307 7.26 -1.20 -28.83
N GLU A 308 8.58 -1.33 -28.86
CA GLU A 308 9.52 -0.23 -28.63
C GLU A 308 9.42 0.81 -29.76
N ASN A 309 9.42 0.37 -31.03
CA ASN A 309 9.15 1.22 -32.19
C ASN A 309 7.75 1.86 -32.13
N LEU A 310 6.72 1.17 -31.63
CA LEU A 310 5.38 1.75 -31.47
C LEU A 310 5.37 2.85 -30.40
N CYS A 311 6.06 2.65 -29.27
CA CYS A 311 6.23 3.69 -28.24
C CYS A 311 7.00 4.89 -28.80
N THR A 312 8.07 4.67 -29.56
CA THR A 312 8.82 5.72 -30.25
C THR A 312 7.93 6.47 -31.24
N SER A 313 7.18 5.78 -32.09
CA SER A 313 6.26 6.41 -33.05
C SER A 313 5.14 7.21 -32.37
N ILE A 314 4.53 6.68 -31.30
CA ILE A 314 3.51 7.39 -30.52
C ILE A 314 4.10 8.65 -29.89
N ASN A 315 5.31 8.57 -29.31
CA ASN A 315 5.99 9.73 -28.75
C ASN A 315 6.41 10.75 -29.82
N THR A 316 6.79 10.32 -31.03
CA THR A 316 7.08 11.23 -32.15
C THR A 316 5.82 11.97 -32.62
N ILE A 317 4.68 11.26 -32.74
CA ILE A 317 3.39 11.87 -33.12
C ILE A 317 2.91 12.85 -32.05
N ALA A 318 3.05 12.50 -30.76
CA ALA A 318 2.71 13.37 -29.64
C ALA A 318 3.63 14.60 -29.46
N LEU A 319 4.70 14.72 -30.26
CA LEU A 319 5.61 15.87 -30.30
C LEU A 319 5.54 16.65 -31.62
N THR A 320 4.65 16.29 -32.54
CA THR A 320 4.48 16.93 -33.87
C THR A 320 3.08 17.52 -34.10
N VAL A 321 2.32 17.71 -33.02
CA VAL A 321 1.03 18.42 -32.96
C VAL A 321 1.09 19.47 -31.85
#